data_AF-A0A3D4H500-F1
#
_entry.id   AF-A0A3D4H500-F1
#
_cell.length_a   1.000
_cell.length_b   1.000
_cell.length_c   1.000
_cell.angle_alpha   90.00
_cell.angle_beta   90.00
_cell.angle_gamma   90.00
#
_symmetry.space_group_name_H-M   'P 1'
#
loop_
_entity.id
_entity.type
_entity.pdbx_description
1 polymer ?
#
loop_
_entity_poly.entity_id
_entity_poly.type
_entity_poly.pdbx_seq_one_letter_code
_entity_poly.pdbx_strand_id
1 'polypeptide(L)' 'VLPEICSNVCFGGPRRNRLFMTASRSLYAVYTEALGAHWC' A
#
# COMPACT_ATOMS: atom_id res chain seq x y z
N VAL A 1 -2.94 -6.11 -12.64
CA VAL A 1 -2.82 -4.84 -13.39
C VAL A 1 -3.77 -3.85 -12.75
N LEU A 2 -3.28 -2.72 -12.22
CA LEU A 2 -4.15 -1.65 -11.74
C LEU A 2 -4.55 -0.77 -12.94
N PRO A 3 -5.80 -0.27 -13.00
CA PRO A 3 -6.27 0.55 -14.12
C PRO A 3 -5.64 1.96 -14.15
N GLU A 4 -5.03 2.40 -13.05
CA GLU A 4 -4.41 3.74 -12.92
C GLU A 4 -2.99 3.64 -12.35
N ILE A 5 -2.11 4.58 -12.72
CA ILE A 5 -0.77 4.69 -12.14
C ILE A 5 -0.89 5.12 -10.69
N CYS A 6 -0.32 4.32 -9.79
CA CYS A 6 -0.20 4.67 -8.37
C CYS A 6 0.83 5.78 -8.20
N SER A 7 0.42 6.87 -7.55
CA SER A 7 1.31 7.97 -7.20
C SER A 7 2.14 7.65 -5.95
N ASN A 8 1.56 6.94 -4.96
CA ASN A 8 2.25 6.61 -3.73
C ASN A 8 1.74 5.28 -3.16
N VAL A 9 2.66 4.50 -2.58
CA VAL A 9 2.39 3.23 -1.89
C VAL A 9 3.02 3.25 -0.50
N CYS A 10 2.24 2.89 0.51
CA CYS A 10 2.69 2.92 1.91
C CYS A 10 2.20 1.68 2.67
N PHE A 11 3.09 1.06 3.43
CA PHE A 11 2.70 0.06 4.41
C PHE A 11 2.15 0.75 5.66
N GLY A 12 0.98 0.32 6.12
CA GLY A 12 0.32 0.88 7.29
C GLY A 12 -0.58 -0.13 8.00
N GLY A 13 -1.34 0.37 8.96
CA GLY A 13 -2.17 -0.44 9.85
C GLY A 13 -1.43 -0.95 11.09
N PRO A 14 -2.17 -1.43 12.11
CA PRO A 14 -1.62 -1.75 13.43
C PRO A 14 -0.57 -2.88 13.40
N ARG A 15 -0.56 -3.70 12.34
CA ARG A 15 0.43 -4.76 12.09
C ARG A 15 1.35 -4.49 10.90
N ARG A 16 1.33 -3.28 10.29
CA ARG A 16 2.05 -2.94 9.03
C ARG A 16 1.82 -3.93 7.87
N ASN A 17 0.70 -4.67 7.92
CA ASN A 17 0.32 -5.74 7.00
C ASN A 17 -0.73 -5.26 5.98
N ARG A 18 -0.91 -3.95 5.85
CA ARG A 18 -1.85 -3.35 4.91
C ARG A 18 -1.09 -2.38 4.02
N LEU A 19 -1.12 -2.63 2.72
CA LEU A 19 -0.51 -1.78 1.72
C LEU A 19 -1.58 -0.85 1.15
N PHE A 20 -1.41 0.44 1.39
CA PHE A 20 -2.24 1.49 0.83
C PHE A 20 -1.59 1.97 -0.46
N MET A 21 -2.37 2.03 -1.53
CA MET A 21 -1.96 2.56 -2.83
C MET A 21 -2.90 3.71 -3.19
N THR A 22 -2.33 4.89 -3.38
CA THR A 22 -3.06 6.07 -3.83
C THR A 22 -2.88 6.20 -5.33
N ALA A 23 -3.98 6.08 -6.07
CA ALA A 23 -4.06 6.37 -7.49
C ALA A 23 -4.69 7.75 -7.70
N SER A 24 -4.71 8.22 -8.95
CA SER A 24 -5.12 9.59 -9.30
C SER A 24 -6.55 9.92 -8.86
N ARG A 25 -7.48 8.96 -8.97
CA ARG A 25 -8.89 9.17 -8.61
C ARG A 25 -9.44 8.10 -7.67
N SER A 26 -8.58 7.21 -7.17
CA SER A 26 -9.01 6.05 -6.40
C SER A 26 -7.97 5.64 -5.37
N LEU A 27 -8.45 5.13 -4.25
CA LEU A 27 -7.60 4.67 -3.15
C LEU A 27 -7.81 3.17 -2.97
N TYR A 28 -6.75 2.40 -3.14
CA TYR A 28 -6.76 0.95 -3.00
C TYR A 28 -6.06 0.56 -1.71
N ALA A 29 -6.66 -0.34 -0.95
CA ALA A 29 -6.06 -0.92 0.24
C ALA A 29 -6.08 -2.44 0.12
N VAL A 30 -4.90 -3.04 0.17
CA VAL A 30 -4.73 -4.49 0.04
C VAL A 30 -4.06 -5.01 1.30
N TYR A 31 -4.63 -6.06 1.88
CA TYR A 31 -3.93 -6.81 2.92
C TYR A 31 -2.86 -7.65 2.25
N THR A 32 -1.63 -7.43 2.66
CA THR A 32 -0.47 -8.19 2.19
C THR A 32 0.12 -8.85 3.42
N GLU A 33 0.53 -10.11 3.32
CA GLU A 33 1.22 -10.82 4.41
C GLU A 33 2.67 -10.32 4.61
N ALA A 34 3.11 -9.36 3.80
CA ALA A 34 4.42 -8.75 3.90
C ALA A 34 4.40 -7.59 4.92
N LEU A 35 5.29 -7.67 5.90
CA LEU A 35 5.59 -6.57 6.82
C LEU A 35 6.50 -5.56 6.09
N GLY A 36 6.09 -4.29 6.05
CA GLY A 36 6.89 -3.23 5.45
C GLY A 36 8.33 -3.22 5.99
N ALA A 37 9.31 -3.29 5.09
CA ALA A 37 10.72 -3.36 5.44
C ALA A 37 11.14 -2.11 6.23
N HIS A 38 11.41 -2.28 7.52
CA HIS A 38 12.03 -1.25 8.34
C HIS A 38 13.54 -1.45 8.22
N TRP A 39 14.17 -0.62 7.40
CA TRP A 39 15.63 -0.53 7.35
C TRP A 39 16.10 0.12 8.65
N CYS A 40 16.94 -0.59 9.40
CA CYS A 40 17.70 -0.05 10.53
C CYS A 40 19.03 0.49 9.98
#